data_AF-A0A7W8GGA8-F1
#
_entry.id   AF-A0A7W8GGA8-F1
#
_cell.length_a   1.000
_cell.length_b   1.000
_cell.length_c   1.000
_cell.angle_alpha   90.00
_cell.angle_beta   90.00
_cell.angle_gamma   90.00
#
_symmetry.space_group_name_H-M   'P 1'
#
loop_
_entity.id
_entity.type
_entity.pdbx_description
1 polymer ?
#
loop_
_entity_poly.entity_id
_entity_poly.type
_entity_poly.pdbx_seq_one_letter_code
_entity_poly.pdbx_strand_id
1 'polypeptide(L)'
;MQLARTGGKLSGTARDLGINVSLLRKWMNAEQEKGEAACPGQGKPVLTPEQQEIQRLRKENEISRQEREILNKAAAFFAKETTR
;
A
#
# COMPACT_ATOMS: atom_id res chain seq x y z
N MET A 1 0.35 17.92 -12.23
CA MET A 1 -0.11 17.67 -13.61
C MET A 1 -1.17 18.66 -14.12
N GLN A 2 -1.40 19.80 -13.43
CA GLN A 2 -2.39 20.80 -13.88
C GLN A 2 -2.04 21.47 -15.22
N LEU A 3 -0.75 21.59 -15.56
CA LEU A 3 -0.25 22.22 -16.79
C LEU A 3 -0.66 21.49 -18.09
N ALA A 4 -0.81 20.16 -18.05
CA ALA A 4 -1.30 19.40 -19.21
C ALA A 4 -2.82 19.55 -19.42
N ARG A 5 -3.58 19.86 -18.35
CA ARG A 5 -5.04 20.04 -18.40
C ARG A 5 -5.47 21.45 -18.82
N THR A 6 -4.60 22.45 -18.68
CA THR A 6 -4.95 23.87 -18.85
C THR A 6 -4.71 24.43 -20.26
N GLY A 7 -4.44 23.58 -21.27
CA GLY A 7 -4.57 23.99 -22.68
C GLY A 7 -3.32 23.86 -23.56
N GLY A 8 -2.32 23.07 -23.17
CA GLY A 8 -1.18 22.73 -24.03
C GLY A 8 -1.40 21.41 -24.80
N LYS A 9 -0.98 21.36 -26.07
CA LYS A 9 -0.79 20.06 -26.77
C LYS A 9 0.15 19.21 -25.92
N LEU A 10 -0.20 17.95 -25.66
CA LEU A 10 0.58 16.99 -24.84
C LEU A 10 2.08 16.95 -25.19
N SER A 11 2.38 17.11 -26.49
CA SER A 11 3.72 17.17 -27.04
C SER A 11 4.50 18.43 -26.66
N GLY A 12 3.83 19.57 -26.55
CA GLY A 12 4.43 20.82 -26.06
C GLY A 12 4.78 20.70 -24.59
N THR A 13 3.83 20.27 -23.76
CA THR A 13 4.08 20.07 -22.32
C THR A 13 5.17 19.05 -22.04
N ALA A 14 5.22 17.94 -22.79
CA ALA A 14 6.30 16.96 -22.67
C ALA A 14 7.67 17.55 -23.05
N ARG A 15 7.72 18.38 -24.11
CA ARG A 15 8.94 19.08 -24.55
C ARG A 15 9.41 20.07 -23.49
N ASP A 16 8.51 20.87 -22.94
CA ASP A 16 8.84 21.87 -21.91
C ASP A 16 9.34 21.21 -20.62
N LEU A 17 8.83 20.01 -20.31
CA LEU A 17 9.26 19.20 -19.18
C LEU A 17 10.50 18.33 -19.46
N GLY A 18 11.00 18.30 -20.70
CA GLY A 18 12.14 17.48 -21.11
C GLY A 18 11.88 15.96 -21.01
N ILE A 19 10.61 15.53 -21.00
CA ILE A 19 10.23 14.12 -20.88
C ILE A 19 9.59 13.59 -22.16
N ASN A 20 9.57 12.28 -22.32
CA ASN A 20 8.90 11.66 -23.46
C ASN A 20 7.37 11.81 -23.34
N VAL A 21 6.69 12.13 -24.45
CA VAL A 21 5.22 12.27 -24.52
C VAL A 21 4.50 11.00 -24.05
N SER A 22 5.05 9.81 -24.36
CA SER A 22 4.49 8.54 -23.92
C SER A 22 4.56 8.35 -22.40
N LEU A 23 5.59 8.89 -21.74
CA LEU A 23 5.74 8.87 -20.28
C LEU A 23 4.72 9.81 -19.63
N LEU A 24 4.58 11.02 -20.18
CA LEU A 24 3.55 11.98 -19.73
C LEU A 24 2.14 11.39 -19.87
N ARG A 25 1.87 10.71 -20.99
CA ARG A 25 0.59 10.01 -21.22
C ARG A 25 0.35 8.87 -20.22
N LYS A 26 1.38 8.07 -19.93
CA LYS A 26 1.29 7.00 -18.92
C LYS A 26 0.97 7.56 -17.54
N TRP A 27 1.61 8.66 -17.13
CA TRP A 27 1.34 9.29 -15.85
C TRP A 27 -0.05 9.91 -15.77
N MET A 28 -0.55 10.51 -16.84
CA MET A 28 -1.94 10.99 -16.89
C MET A 28 -2.96 9.86 -16.78
N ASN A 29 -2.74 8.74 -17.46
CA ASN A 29 -3.61 7.57 -17.35
C ASN A 29 -3.55 6.99 -15.93
N ALA A 30 -2.35 6.88 -15.35
CA ALA A 30 -2.17 6.42 -13.98
C ALA A 30 -2.86 7.37 -12.98
N GLU A 31 -2.79 8.70 -13.17
CA GLU A 31 -3.48 9.70 -12.35
C GLU A 31 -4.99 9.54 -12.43
N GLN A 32 -5.52 9.22 -13.60
CA GLN A 32 -6.96 8.98 -13.79
C GLN A 32 -7.43 7.67 -13.11
N GLU A 33 -6.61 6.63 -13.10
CA GLU A 33 -6.95 5.32 -12.50
C GLU A 33 -6.68 5.26 -10.99
N LYS A 34 -5.62 5.91 -10.51
CA LYS A 34 -5.07 5.74 -9.16
C LYS A 34 -5.02 7.04 -8.34
N GLY A 35 -5.46 8.17 -8.90
CA GLY A 35 -5.47 9.46 -8.22
C GLY A 35 -4.10 9.85 -7.69
N GLU A 36 -4.04 10.26 -6.41
CA GLU A 36 -2.80 10.65 -5.73
C GLU A 36 -1.76 9.52 -5.63
N ALA A 37 -2.18 8.26 -5.73
CA ALA A 37 -1.28 7.10 -5.73
C ALA A 37 -0.59 6.86 -7.09
N ALA A 38 -0.89 7.66 -8.11
CA ALA A 38 -0.29 7.54 -9.44
C ALA A 38 1.17 8.02 -9.52
N CYS A 39 1.55 8.92 -8.63
CA CYS A 39 2.92 9.40 -8.49
C CYS A 39 3.44 9.09 -7.09
N PRO A 40 3.66 7.81 -6.75
CA PRO A 40 4.41 7.51 -5.55
C PRO A 40 5.84 7.98 -5.86
N GLY A 41 6.30 9.07 -5.24
CA GLY A 41 7.71 9.44 -5.30
C GLY A 41 8.60 8.32 -4.76
N GLN A 42 9.88 8.59 -4.52
CA GLN A 42 10.77 7.66 -3.79
C GLN A 42 10.42 7.51 -2.29
N GLY A 43 9.15 7.72 -1.92
CA GLY A 43 8.62 7.58 -0.56
C GLY A 43 7.93 6.23 -0.35
N LYS A 44 7.37 6.04 0.85
CA LYS A 44 6.58 4.84 1.18
C LYS A 44 5.43 4.69 0.16
N PRO A 45 5.22 3.49 -0.40
CA PRO A 45 4.13 3.28 -1.35
C PRO A 45 2.81 3.67 -0.70
N VAL A 46 2.03 4.51 -1.37
CA VAL A 46 0.67 4.82 -0.96
C VAL A 46 -0.14 3.54 -1.11
N LEU A 47 -0.41 2.89 0.01
CA LEU A 47 -1.23 1.69 0.06
C LEU A 47 -2.68 2.09 -0.21
N THR A 48 -3.38 1.32 -1.04
CA THR A 48 -4.83 1.48 -1.18
C THR A 48 -5.53 1.20 0.17
N PRO A 49 -6.74 1.70 0.40
CA PRO A 49 -7.48 1.40 1.63
C PRO A 49 -7.58 -0.10 1.91
N GLU A 50 -7.77 -0.91 0.88
CA GLU A 50 -7.82 -2.38 0.98
C GLU A 50 -6.47 -2.96 1.41
N GLN A 51 -5.36 -2.44 0.88
CA GLN A 51 -4.02 -2.88 1.26
C GLN A 51 -3.67 -2.49 2.70
N GLN A 52 -4.11 -1.32 3.17
CA GLN A 52 -3.96 -0.90 4.56
C GLN A 52 -4.72 -1.84 5.50
N GLU A 53 -5.96 -2.18 5.15
CA GLU A 53 -6.79 -3.09 5.93
C GLU A 53 -6.20 -4.51 5.95
N ILE A 54 -5.69 -5.02 4.82
CA ILE A 54 -4.99 -6.31 4.78
C ILE A 54 -3.78 -6.32 5.73
N GLN A 55 -2.99 -5.24 5.77
CA GLN A 55 -1.85 -5.16 6.68
C GLN A 55 -2.28 -5.14 8.14
N ARG A 56 -3.33 -4.37 8.46
CA ARG A 56 -3.92 -4.32 9.80
C ARG A 56 -4.40 -5.70 10.24
N LEU A 57 -5.22 -6.35 9.42
CA LEU A 57 -5.78 -7.68 9.71
C LEU A 57 -4.68 -8.74 9.88
N ARG A 58 -3.63 -8.70 9.06
CA ARG A 58 -2.47 -9.61 9.23
C ARG A 58 -1.78 -9.42 10.57
N LYS A 59 -1.61 -8.18 11.00
CA LYS A 59 -1.00 -7.87 12.31
C LYS A 59 -1.89 -8.34 13.46
N GLU A 60 -3.20 -8.09 13.39
CA GLU A 60 -4.15 -8.56 14.41
C GLU A 60 -4.20 -10.10 14.48
N ASN A 61 -4.16 -10.77 13.34
CA ASN A 61 -4.15 -12.24 13.27
C ASN A 61 -2.88 -12.84 13.89
N GLU A 62 -1.72 -12.22 13.62
CA GLU A 62 -0.45 -12.65 14.18
C GLU A 62 -0.45 -12.53 15.71
N ILE A 63 -0.91 -11.39 16.26
CA ILE A 63 -1.05 -11.19 17.71
C ILE A 63 -2.00 -12.24 18.31
N SER A 64 -3.16 -12.44 17.69
CA SER A 64 -4.15 -13.43 18.15
C SER A 64 -3.60 -14.85 18.18
N ARG A 65 -2.76 -15.22 17.20
CA ARG A 65 -2.10 -16.53 17.15
C ARG A 65 -1.10 -16.68 18.29
N GLN A 66 -0.28 -15.66 18.53
CA GLN A 66 0.71 -15.68 19.60
C GLN A 66 0.04 -15.80 20.98
N GLU A 67 -1.04 -15.06 21.23
CA GLU A 67 -1.82 -15.15 22.47
C GLU A 67 -2.39 -16.57 22.67
N ARG A 68 -2.97 -17.16 21.63
CA ARG A 68 -3.47 -18.54 21.68
C ARG A 68 -2.38 -19.55 21.98
N GLU A 69 -1.20 -19.39 21.39
CA GLU A 69 -0.07 -20.27 21.68
C GLU A 69 0.39 -20.16 23.13
N ILE A 70 0.46 -18.95 23.69
CA ILE A 70 0.83 -18.73 25.08
C ILE A 70 -0.18 -19.40 26.01
N LEU A 71 -1.48 -19.18 25.77
CA LEU A 71 -2.55 -19.79 26.56
C LEU A 71 -2.53 -21.32 26.47
N ASN A 72 -2.31 -21.88 25.28
CA ASN A 72 -2.19 -23.33 25.10
C ASN A 72 -0.98 -23.90 25.83
N LYS A 73 0.18 -23.23 25.76
CA LYS A 73 1.39 -23.63 26.50
C LYS A 73 1.15 -23.59 28.01
N ALA A 74 0.49 -22.55 28.51
CA ALA A 74 0.11 -22.43 29.92
C ALA A 74 -0.85 -23.55 30.35
N ALA A 75 -1.93 -23.78 29.58
CA ALA A 75 -2.88 -24.85 29.86
C ALA A 75 -2.21 -26.23 29.88
N ALA A 76 -1.30 -26.51 28.93
CA ALA A 76 -0.54 -27.75 28.89
C ALA A 76 0.43 -27.90 30.08
N PHE A 77 1.01 -26.81 30.56
CA PHE A 77 1.86 -26.80 31.76
C PHE A 77 1.03 -27.16 32.99
N PHE A 78 -0.09 -26.47 33.23
CA PHE A 78 -0.93 -26.71 34.40
C PHE A 78 -1.56 -28.11 34.39
N ALA A 79 -1.98 -28.62 33.23
CA ALA A 79 -2.50 -29.98 33.13
C ALA A 79 -1.47 -31.05 33.55
N LYS A 80 -0.18 -30.82 33.26
CA LYS A 80 0.91 -31.72 33.69
C LYS A 80 1.16 -31.67 35.19
N GLU A 81 1.03 -30.49 35.82
CA GLU A 81 1.20 -30.36 37.27
C GLU A 81 0.06 -31.03 38.05
N THR A 82 -1.19 -30.93 37.58
CA THR A 82 -2.35 -31.53 38.26
C THR A 82 -2.41 -33.05 38.15
N THR A 83 -1.73 -33.65 37.17
CA THR A 83 -1.72 -35.11 36.94
C THR A 83 -0.60 -35.83 37.73
N ARG A 84 0.26 -35.09 38.44
CA ARG A 84 1.36 -35.62 39.25
C ARG A 84 0.95 -35.80 40.71
#